data_AF-A0A955DSE8-F1
#
_entry.id   AF-A0A955DSE8-F1
#
_cell.length_a   1.000
_cell.length_b   1.000
_cell.length_c   1.000
_cell.angle_alpha   90.00
_cell.angle_beta   90.00
_cell.angle_gamma   90.00
#
_symmetry.space_group_name_H-M   'P 1'
#
loop_
_entity.id
_entity.type
_entity.pdbx_description
1 polymer ?
#
loop_
_entity_poly.entity_id
_entity_poly.type
_entity_poly.pdbx_seq_one_letter_code
_entity_poly.pdbx_strand_id
1 'polypeptide(L)' 'MSDQNMESTSTTEQLQLVTFGVGAEEFAVDILAVQEINRMMELTRVPQSA' A
#
# COMPACT_ATOMS: atom_id res chain seq x y z
N MET A 1 -4.75 45.66 -12.07
CA MET A 1 -4.69 45.33 -10.63
C MET A 1 -5.72 44.23 -10.42
N SER A 2 -5.24 42.98 -10.41
CA SER A 2 -5.13 42.14 -9.20
C SER A 2 -6.51 41.53 -8.92
N ASP A 3 -6.76 40.26 -9.26
CA ASP A 3 -6.31 39.13 -8.44
C ASP A 3 -5.87 37.91 -9.28
N GLN A 4 -4.61 37.51 -9.10
CA GLN A 4 -4.15 36.18 -9.48
C GLN A 4 -4.46 35.24 -8.32
N ASN A 5 -5.49 34.39 -8.48
CA ASN A 5 -5.73 33.27 -7.58
C ASN A 5 -4.68 32.18 -7.89
N MET A 6 -3.49 32.31 -7.30
CA MET A 6 -2.51 31.23 -7.21
C MET A 6 -3.03 30.20 -6.21
N GLU A 7 -3.90 29.29 -6.67
CA GLU A 7 -4.02 27.99 -6.03
C GLU A 7 -2.70 27.27 -6.29
N SER A 8 -1.78 27.42 -5.32
CA SER A 8 -0.66 26.51 -5.16
C SER A 8 -1.27 25.12 -5.00
N THR A 9 -1.39 24.38 -6.10
CA THR A 9 -1.58 22.94 -6.07
C THR A 9 -0.30 22.35 -5.51
N SER A 10 -0.07 22.54 -4.21
CA SER A 10 0.76 21.64 -3.43
C SER A 10 0.00 20.33 -3.46
N THR A 11 0.24 19.55 -4.50
CA THR A 11 0.01 18.11 -4.52
C THR A 11 0.87 17.58 -3.37
N THR A 12 0.35 17.68 -2.15
CA THR A 12 0.79 16.85 -1.05
C THR A 12 0.53 15.46 -1.56
N GLU A 13 1.58 14.81 -2.08
CA GLU A 13 1.50 13.44 -2.58
C GLU A 13 0.91 12.61 -1.45
N GLN A 14 -0.36 12.24 -1.61
CA GLN A 14 -1.11 11.58 -0.55
C GLN A 14 -0.47 10.21 -0.36
N LEU A 15 0.13 9.98 0.80
CA LEU A 15 0.77 8.70 1.09
C LEU A 15 -0.30 7.60 1.13
N GLN A 16 -0.22 6.67 0.19
CA GLN A 16 -1.15 5.56 0.06
C GLN A 16 -0.47 4.28 0.56
N LEU A 17 -1.06 3.68 1.58
CA LEU A 17 -0.54 2.49 2.22
C LEU A 17 -1.64 1.44 2.35
N VAL A 18 -1.27 0.18 2.22
CA VAL A 18 -2.10 -0.97 2.58
C VAL A 18 -1.68 -1.48 3.94
N THR A 19 -2.60 -1.50 4.90
CA THR A 19 -2.35 -2.02 6.24
C THR A 19 -2.84 -3.45 6.39
N PHE A 20 -2.14 -4.26 7.18
CA PHE A 20 -2.55 -5.62 7.53
C PHE A 20 -2.01 -6.01 8.91
N GLY A 21 -2.73 -6.89 9.59
CA GLY A 21 -2.34 -7.41 10.90
C GLY A 21 -1.57 -8.72 10.79
N VAL A 22 -0.52 -8.87 11.60
CA VAL A 22 0.17 -10.14 11.82
C VAL A 22 0.25 -10.40 13.32
N GLY A 23 -0.45 -11.42 13.80
CA GLY A 23 -0.58 -11.68 15.23
C GLY A 23 -1.30 -10.51 15.93
N ALA A 24 -0.57 -9.80 16.80
CA ALA A 24 -1.08 -8.64 17.54
C ALA A 24 -0.56 -7.29 17.00
N GLU A 25 0.24 -7.30 15.94
CA GLU A 25 0.90 -6.12 15.38
C GLU A 25 0.27 -5.71 14.04
N GLU A 26 0.32 -4.41 13.73
CA GLU A 26 -0.15 -3.82 12.48
C GLU A 26 1.04 -3.37 11.64
N PHE A 27 1.03 -3.76 10.36
CA PHE A 27 2.05 -3.43 9.38
C PHE A 27 1.43 -2.67 8.21
N ALA A 28 2.26 -1.91 7.49
CA ALA A 28 1.85 -1.15 6.32
C ALA A 28 2.86 -1.32 5.19
N VAL A 29 2.38 -1.37 3.95
CA VAL A 29 3.20 -1.39 2.73
C VAL A 29 2.73 -0.31 1.75
N ASP A 30 3.64 0.19 0.92
CA ASP A 30 3.29 1.13 -0.16
C ASP A 30 2.27 0.49 -1.11
N ILE A 31 1.24 1.24 -1.51
CA ILE A 31 0.22 0.76 -2.45
C ILE A 31 0.84 0.29 -3.76
N LEU A 32 1.93 0.91 -4.22
CA LEU A 32 2.62 0.57 -5.47
C LEU A 32 3.43 -0.72 -5.36
N ALA A 33 3.69 -1.21 -4.15
CA ALA A 33 4.39 -2.47 -3.92
C ALA A 33 3.44 -3.69 -3.90
N VAL A 34 2.11 -3.47 -3.83
CA VAL A 34 1.12 -4.55 -3.77
C VAL A 34 0.78 -5.02 -5.19
N GLN A 35 1.06 -6.30 -5.47
CA GLN A 35 0.60 -6.93 -6.72
C GLN A 35 -0.87 -7.35 -6.62
N GLU A 36 -1.20 -8.16 -5.60
CA GLU A 36 -2.53 -8.72 -5.42
C GLU A 36 -2.83 -8.95 -3.92
N ILE A 37 -4.10 -8.90 -3.55
CA ILE A 37 -4.58 -9.27 -2.20
C ILE A 37 -5.45 -10.53 -2.35
N ASN A 38 -4.81 -11.68 -2.17
CA ASN A 38 -5.48 -12.98 -2.24
C ASN A 38 -6.00 -13.43 -0.87
N ARG A 39 -7.11 -14.16 -0.85
CA ARG A 39 -7.56 -14.85 0.37
C ARG A 39 -6.67 -16.07 0.61
N MET A 40 -6.54 -16.48 1.87
CA MET A 40 -5.82 -17.70 2.23
C MET A 40 -6.42 -18.91 1.51
N MET A 41 -5.56 -19.66 0.83
CA MET A 41 -5.88 -20.92 0.14
C MET A 41 -4.91 -22.00 0.59
N GLU A 42 -5.20 -23.25 0.24
CA GLU A 42 -4.30 -24.37 0.52
C GLU A 42 -2.96 -24.18 -0.21
N LEU A 43 -1.85 -24.28 0.53
CA LEU A 43 -0.51 -24.19 -0.04
C LEU A 43 -0.07 -25.53 -0.61
N THR A 44 0.24 -25.55 -1.90
CA THR A 44 0.92 -26.70 -2.54
C THR A 44 2.38 -26.76 -2.10
N ARG A 45 2.79 -27.85 -1.46
CA ARG A 45 4.19 -28.06 -1.06
C ARG A 45 5.05 -28.51 -2.24
N VAL A 46 6.14 -27.78 -2.49
CA VAL A 46 7.15 -28.16 -3.50
C VAL A 46 8.20 -29.06 -2.86
N PRO A 47 8.54 -30.22 -3.44
CA PRO A 47 9.64 -31.06 -2.95
C PRO A 47 10.99 -30.30 -2.94
N GLN A 48 11.83 -30.53 -1.93
CA GLN A 48 13.16 -29.90 -1.78
C GLN A 48 13.18 -28.36 -1.65
N SER A 49 12.14 -27.73 -1.11
CA SER A 49 12.04 -26.27 -0.94
C SER A 49 12.56 -25.74 0.41
N ALA A 50 13.41 -26.51 1.09
CA ALA A 50 14.06 -26.10 2.33
C ALA A 50 15.31 -25.25 2.06
#